data_AF-A0A7J8N912-F1
#
_entry.id   AF-A0A7J8N912-F1
#
_cell.length_a   1.000
_cell.length_b   1.000
_cell.length_c   1.000
_cell.angle_alpha   90.00
_cell.angle_beta   90.00
_cell.angle_gamma   90.00
#
_symmetry.space_group_name_H-M   'P 1'
#
loop_
_entity.id
_entity.type
_entity.pdbx_description
1 polymer ?
#
loop_
_entity_poly.entity_id
_entity_poly.type
_entity_poly.pdbx_seq_one_letter_code
_entity_poly.pdbx_strand_id
1 'polypeptide(L)'
;MATAPSAKLTPLLKDELDIVIPTIRNLDFLEMWRPFFEQYHLIIVQDGDPSKKIRVPDGFDYQLYNRNDVNRILGPKASCISFKDSACRCFGYLVSKKKYIFTIDDDCFVAKDPSGKEINALEQHIKNLLTPSTTHFFNTLYDPY
;
A
#
# COMPACT_ATOMS: atom_id res chain seq x y z
N MET A 1 28.90 25.08 -17.67
CA MET A 1 28.66 23.64 -17.89
C MET A 1 27.18 23.39 -17.65
N ALA A 2 26.43 22.91 -18.64
CA ALA A 2 25.02 22.58 -18.46
C ALA A 2 24.92 21.27 -17.67
N THR A 3 24.22 21.29 -16.53
CA THR A 3 23.90 20.10 -15.76
C THR A 3 22.95 19.23 -16.57
N ALA A 4 23.39 18.02 -16.92
CA ALA A 4 22.53 17.02 -17.56
C ALA A 4 21.29 16.78 -16.66
N PRO A 5 20.09 16.65 -17.23
CA PRO A 5 18.91 16.34 -16.44
C PRO A 5 19.12 14.98 -15.77
N SER A 6 19.00 14.95 -14.44
CA SER A 6 18.97 13.71 -13.66
C SER A 6 17.82 12.86 -14.19
N ALA A 7 18.14 11.77 -14.88
CA ALA A 7 17.14 10.80 -15.29
C ALA A 7 16.45 10.31 -14.02
N LYS A 8 15.16 10.64 -13.85
CA LYS A 8 14.38 10.11 -12.73
C LYS A 8 14.43 8.59 -12.83
N LEU A 9 15.12 7.96 -11.89
CA LEU A 9 15.19 6.51 -11.80
C LEU A 9 13.77 5.96 -11.76
N THR A 10 13.48 4.98 -12.60
CA THR A 10 12.19 4.29 -12.55
C THR A 10 12.04 3.65 -11.16
N PRO A 11 10.93 3.91 -10.46
CA PRO A 11 10.67 3.29 -9.17
C PRO A 11 10.64 1.76 -9.27
N LEU A 12 11.22 1.07 -8.29
CA LEU A 12 11.24 -0.39 -8.25
C LEU A 12 9.81 -0.93 -8.19
N LEU A 13 9.50 -1.95 -9.01
CA LEU A 13 8.19 -2.63 -9.04
C LEU A 13 6.98 -1.72 -9.31
N LYS A 14 7.16 -0.54 -9.91
CA LYS A 14 6.07 0.41 -10.21
C LYS A 14 4.83 -0.27 -10.84
N ASP A 15 5.06 -1.08 -11.86
CA ASP A 15 4.00 -1.74 -12.63
C ASP A 15 3.61 -3.12 -12.04
N GLU A 16 4.32 -3.59 -11.02
CA GLU A 16 4.15 -4.92 -10.40
C GLU A 16 3.66 -4.86 -8.94
N LEU A 17 3.54 -3.66 -8.35
CA LEU A 17 3.13 -3.46 -6.95
C LEU A 17 1.90 -2.55 -6.84
N ASP A 18 0.90 -3.01 -6.08
CA ASP A 18 -0.22 -2.18 -5.63
C ASP A 18 -0.05 -1.81 -4.15
N ILE A 19 -0.48 -0.62 -3.77
CA ILE A 19 -0.56 -0.20 -2.37
C ILE A 19 -2.01 -0.32 -1.89
N VAL A 20 -2.27 -1.16 -0.89
CA VAL A 20 -3.61 -1.40 -0.34
C VAL A 20 -3.79 -0.67 1.00
N ILE A 21 -4.78 0.23 1.05
CA ILE A 21 -5.08 1.10 2.19
C ILE A 21 -6.53 0.87 2.65
N PRO A 22 -6.77 0.29 3.84
CA PRO A 22 -8.10 0.34 4.45
C PRO A 22 -8.33 1.72 5.07
N THR A 23 -9.56 2.21 5.04
CA THR A 23 -9.87 3.51 5.66
C THR A 23 -11.32 3.68 6.07
N ILE A 24 -11.55 4.54 7.05
CA ILE A 24 -12.86 5.07 7.44
C ILE A 24 -12.93 6.61 7.33
N ARG A 25 -11.87 7.26 6.84
CA ARG A 25 -11.70 8.72 6.87
C ARG A 25 -10.97 9.25 5.62
N ASN A 26 -10.88 10.57 5.47
CA ASN A 26 -10.15 11.18 4.35
C ASN A 26 -8.65 10.83 4.42
N LEU A 27 -8.02 10.65 3.26
CA LEU A 27 -6.64 10.17 3.16
C LEU A 27 -5.63 11.32 3.05
N ASP A 28 -5.77 12.37 3.85
CA ASP A 28 -4.84 13.51 3.82
C ASP A 28 -3.41 13.11 4.21
N PHE A 29 -3.23 11.98 4.92
CA PHE A 29 -1.91 11.41 5.24
C PHE A 29 -1.08 11.05 3.98
N LEU A 30 -1.75 10.84 2.83
CA LEU A 30 -1.07 10.57 1.56
C LEU A 30 -0.20 11.74 1.12
N GLU A 31 -0.45 12.97 1.56
CA GLU A 31 0.44 14.10 1.25
C GLU A 31 1.85 13.90 1.84
N MET A 32 1.95 13.31 3.04
CA MET A 32 3.24 12.96 3.62
C MET A 32 3.94 11.85 2.83
N TRP A 33 3.16 10.90 2.31
CA TRP A 33 3.66 9.79 1.51
C TRP A 33 3.85 10.12 0.03
N ARG A 34 3.39 11.28 -0.45
CA ARG A 34 3.37 11.65 -1.87
C ARG A 34 4.71 11.43 -2.58
N PRO A 35 5.87 11.83 -2.01
CA PRO A 35 7.17 11.59 -2.64
C PRO A 35 7.49 10.11 -2.89
N PHE A 36 6.82 9.20 -2.19
CA PHE A 36 7.06 7.76 -2.24
C PHE A 36 5.95 6.99 -2.95
N PHE A 37 4.69 7.41 -2.81
CA PHE A 37 3.51 6.65 -3.24
C PHE A 37 2.91 7.12 -4.56
N GLU A 38 3.07 8.38 -4.97
CA GLU A 38 2.40 8.96 -6.16
C GLU A 38 2.66 8.18 -7.47
N GLN A 39 3.78 7.48 -7.52
CA GLN A 39 4.19 6.67 -8.67
C GLN A 39 3.54 5.28 -8.74
N TYR A 40 2.90 4.81 -7.67
CA TYR A 40 2.26 3.50 -7.60
C TYR A 40 0.74 3.62 -7.65
N HIS A 41 0.08 2.57 -8.14
CA HIS A 41 -1.38 2.49 -8.09
C HIS A 41 -1.85 2.11 -6.68
N LEU A 42 -2.90 2.78 -6.20
CA LEU A 42 -3.50 2.53 -4.90
C LEU A 42 -4.82 1.77 -5.03
N ILE A 43 -5.05 0.81 -4.14
CA ILE A 43 -6.35 0.19 -3.92
C ILE A 43 -6.81 0.62 -2.52
N ILE A 44 -7.84 1.47 -2.49
CA ILE A 44 -8.41 2.00 -1.26
C ILE A 44 -9.68 1.23 -0.95
N VAL A 45 -9.74 0.63 0.24
CA VAL A 45 -10.94 -0.04 0.73
C VAL A 45 -11.56 0.80 1.83
N GLN A 46 -12.64 1.50 1.48
CA GLN A 46 -13.46 2.23 2.43
C GLN A 46 -14.31 1.24 3.23
N ASP A 47 -14.18 1.33 4.54
CA ASP A 47 -15.00 0.63 5.50
C ASP A 47 -16.01 1.56 6.19
N GLY A 48 -16.95 0.98 6.93
CA GLY A 48 -18.03 1.72 7.59
C GLY A 48 -19.15 2.12 6.63
N ASP A 49 -19.64 3.34 6.77
CA ASP A 49 -20.80 3.84 6.01
C ASP A 49 -20.42 4.14 4.55
N PRO A 50 -20.92 3.38 3.56
CA PRO A 50 -20.57 3.57 2.15
C PRO A 50 -21.18 4.84 1.54
N SER A 51 -22.11 5.51 2.23
CA SER A 51 -22.67 6.80 1.79
C SER A 51 -21.74 7.97 2.07
N LYS A 52 -20.78 7.80 2.99
CA LYS A 52 -19.78 8.83 3.28
C LYS A 52 -18.77 8.90 2.14
N LYS A 53 -18.54 10.10 1.63
CA LYS A 53 -17.52 10.32 0.62
C LYS A 53 -16.15 10.47 1.28
N ILE A 54 -15.23 9.59 0.93
CA ILE A 54 -13.81 9.69 1.29
C ILE A 54 -13.12 10.57 0.26
N ARG A 55 -12.37 11.56 0.72
CA ARG A 55 -11.48 12.37 -0.12
C ARG A 55 -10.10 11.70 -0.18
N VAL A 56 -9.60 11.56 -1.39
CA VAL A 56 -8.21 11.23 -1.70
C VAL A 56 -7.58 12.49 -2.30
N PRO A 57 -6.36 12.89 -1.91
CA PRO A 57 -5.68 14.01 -2.55
C PRO A 57 -5.51 13.83 -4.05
N ASP A 58 -5.47 14.94 -4.79
CA ASP A 58 -5.34 14.88 -6.25
C ASP A 58 -3.97 14.33 -6.70
N GLY A 59 -3.93 13.76 -7.90
CA GLY A 59 -2.70 13.28 -8.55
C GLY A 59 -2.35 11.81 -8.30
N PHE A 60 -3.01 11.14 -7.35
CA PHE A 60 -2.85 9.69 -7.16
C PHE A 60 -3.65 8.89 -8.19
N ASP A 61 -3.05 7.81 -8.71
CA ASP A 61 -3.74 6.78 -9.47
C ASP A 61 -4.35 5.75 -8.49
N TYR A 62 -5.67 5.63 -8.44
CA TYR A 62 -6.33 4.75 -7.48
C TYR A 62 -7.67 4.17 -7.94
N GLN A 63 -8.02 3.05 -7.32
CA GLN A 63 -9.36 2.50 -7.26
C GLN A 63 -9.88 2.53 -5.82
N LEU A 64 -11.10 3.02 -5.63
CA LEU A 64 -11.77 3.05 -4.34
C LEU A 64 -12.95 2.09 -4.35
N TYR A 65 -12.98 1.20 -3.37
CA TYR A 65 -14.06 0.24 -3.14
C TYR A 65 -14.70 0.47 -1.78
N ASN A 66 -16.01 0.28 -1.68
CA ASN A 66 -16.73 0.30 -0.41
C ASN A 66 -17.58 -0.97 -0.22
N ARG A 67 -18.35 -1.03 0.86
CA ARG A 67 -19.20 -2.19 1.17
C ARG A 67 -20.18 -2.56 0.04
N ASN A 68 -20.69 -1.61 -0.73
CA ASN A 68 -21.56 -1.90 -1.86
C ASN A 68 -20.81 -2.63 -2.97
N ASP A 69 -19.55 -2.26 -3.23
CA ASP A 69 -18.70 -2.96 -4.20
C ASP A 69 -18.36 -4.37 -3.76
N VAL A 70 -18.00 -4.55 -2.48
CA VAL A 70 -17.76 -5.88 -1.90
C VAL A 70 -18.99 -6.77 -2.08
N ASN A 71 -20.18 -6.28 -1.72
CA ASN A 71 -21.43 -7.01 -1.86
C ASN A 71 -21.75 -7.35 -3.32
N ARG A 72 -21.52 -6.41 -4.23
CA ARG A 72 -21.76 -6.61 -5.67
C ARG A 72 -20.79 -7.60 -6.31
N ILE A 73 -19.51 -7.56 -5.93
CA ILE A 73 -18.45 -8.37 -6.54
C ILE A 73 -18.42 -9.79 -5.97
N LEU A 74 -18.59 -9.94 -4.65
CA LEU A 74 -18.52 -11.25 -3.99
C LEU A 74 -19.89 -11.92 -3.80
N GLY A 75 -20.99 -11.15 -3.91
CA GLY A 75 -22.35 -11.67 -3.76
C GLY A 75 -22.54 -12.40 -2.41
N PRO A 76 -23.04 -13.64 -2.41
CA PRO A 76 -23.21 -14.43 -1.18
C PRO A 76 -21.93 -14.65 -0.36
N LYS A 77 -20.75 -14.48 -0.97
CA LYS A 77 -19.45 -14.64 -0.29
C LYS A 77 -18.97 -13.37 0.40
N ALA A 78 -19.68 -12.24 0.29
CA ALA A 78 -19.24 -10.95 0.82
C ALA A 78 -18.98 -10.95 2.34
N SER A 79 -19.59 -11.87 3.08
CA SER A 79 -19.36 -12.08 4.52
C SER A 79 -17.93 -12.54 4.86
N CYS A 80 -17.15 -13.02 3.90
CA CYS A 80 -15.74 -13.35 4.13
C CYS A 80 -14.84 -12.10 4.28
N ILE A 81 -15.34 -10.92 3.91
CA ILE A 81 -14.65 -9.65 4.10
C ILE A 81 -15.19 -8.97 5.35
N SER A 82 -14.32 -8.81 6.35
CA SER A 82 -14.68 -8.19 7.62
C SER A 82 -15.23 -6.76 7.45
N PHE A 83 -16.07 -6.33 8.37
CA PHE A 83 -16.76 -5.05 8.38
C PHE A 83 -16.57 -4.33 9.71
N LYS A 84 -16.28 -3.03 9.66
CA LYS A 84 -15.96 -2.17 10.81
C LYS A 84 -14.60 -2.48 11.45
N ASP A 85 -13.64 -2.90 10.65
CA ASP A 85 -12.25 -3.08 11.06
C ASP A 85 -11.28 -2.94 9.87
N SER A 86 -9.98 -2.94 10.20
CA SER A 86 -8.93 -2.78 9.20
C SER A 86 -8.69 -4.04 8.34
N ALA A 87 -9.31 -5.19 8.67
CA ALA A 87 -9.24 -6.41 7.87
C ALA A 87 -10.10 -6.31 6.59
N CYS A 88 -10.90 -5.26 6.41
CA CYS A 88 -11.52 -4.93 5.12
C CYS A 88 -10.50 -4.87 3.96
N ARG A 89 -9.23 -4.53 4.24
CA ARG A 89 -8.11 -4.56 3.29
C ARG A 89 -7.95 -5.88 2.54
N CYS A 90 -8.41 -7.00 3.12
CA CYS A 90 -8.40 -8.31 2.46
C CYS A 90 -9.14 -8.29 1.12
N PHE A 91 -10.14 -7.42 0.97
CA PHE A 91 -10.78 -7.21 -0.32
C PHE A 91 -9.82 -6.63 -1.37
N GLY A 92 -8.95 -5.69 -0.97
CA GLY A 92 -7.90 -5.15 -1.81
C GLY A 92 -6.94 -6.25 -2.30
N TYR A 93 -6.64 -7.24 -1.47
CA TYR A 93 -5.81 -8.40 -1.85
C TYR A 93 -6.47 -9.27 -2.90
N LEU A 94 -7.80 -9.42 -2.85
CA LEU A 94 -8.55 -10.22 -3.82
C LEU A 94 -8.67 -9.54 -5.19
N VAL A 95 -8.74 -8.21 -5.24
CA VAL A 95 -8.98 -7.46 -6.49
C VAL A 95 -7.71 -6.99 -7.17
N SER A 96 -6.58 -6.91 -6.45
CA SER A 96 -5.29 -6.61 -7.06
C SER A 96 -4.94 -7.66 -8.10
N LYS A 97 -4.42 -7.20 -9.24
CA LYS A 97 -3.90 -8.04 -10.33
C LYS A 97 -2.38 -8.01 -10.41
N LYS A 98 -1.74 -7.21 -9.56
CA LYS A 98 -0.31 -7.02 -9.55
C LYS A 98 0.37 -8.13 -8.74
N LYS A 99 1.65 -8.34 -9.02
CA LYS A 99 2.43 -9.44 -8.44
C LYS A 99 2.65 -9.26 -6.93
N TYR A 100 2.77 -8.02 -6.49
CA TYR A 100 3.07 -7.65 -5.12
C TYR A 100 2.05 -6.67 -4.57
N ILE A 101 1.84 -6.75 -3.26
CA ILE A 101 1.00 -5.84 -2.52
C ILE A 101 1.81 -5.30 -1.34
N PHE A 102 1.86 -3.99 -1.21
CA PHE A 102 2.26 -3.32 0.02
C PHE A 102 0.99 -2.83 0.72
N THR A 103 0.84 -3.10 2.01
CA THR A 103 -0.34 -2.66 2.76
C THR A 103 0.06 -1.71 3.88
N ILE A 104 -0.75 -0.68 4.10
CA ILE A 104 -0.48 0.36 5.09
C ILE A 104 -1.80 0.93 5.62
N ASP A 105 -1.83 1.27 6.91
CA ASP A 105 -3.02 1.85 7.55
C ASP A 105 -3.11 3.35 7.26
N ASP A 106 -4.32 3.90 7.32
CA ASP A 106 -4.59 5.31 7.00
C ASP A 106 -4.03 6.33 8.00
N ASP A 107 -3.41 5.85 9.08
CA ASP A 107 -2.75 6.61 10.14
C ASP A 107 -1.26 6.27 10.32
N CYS A 108 -0.68 5.49 9.40
CA CYS A 108 0.76 5.22 9.39
C CYS A 108 1.52 6.38 8.75
N PHE A 109 1.99 7.32 9.56
CA PHE A 109 2.75 8.49 9.09
C PHE A 109 4.21 8.18 8.74
N VAL A 110 4.80 8.97 7.85
CA VAL A 110 6.21 8.87 7.45
C VAL A 110 7.12 9.11 8.65
N ALA A 111 7.95 8.10 8.98
CA ALA A 111 8.95 8.21 10.02
C ALA A 111 10.16 9.04 9.56
N LYS A 112 10.89 9.61 10.53
CA LYS A 112 12.15 10.34 10.31
C LYS A 112 13.30 9.62 10.98
N ASP A 113 14.46 9.64 10.34
CA ASP A 113 15.71 9.17 10.95
C ASP A 113 16.26 10.19 11.98
N PRO A 114 17.36 9.88 12.71
CA PRO A 114 17.94 10.82 13.68
C PRO A 114 18.43 12.15 13.10
N SER A 115 18.62 12.24 11.78
CA SER A 115 18.96 13.50 11.08
C SER A 115 17.72 14.32 10.68
N GLY A 116 16.52 13.79 10.94
CA GLY A 116 15.25 14.40 10.57
C GLY A 116 14.82 14.11 9.13
N LYS A 117 15.55 13.24 8.41
CA LYS A 117 15.22 12.87 7.04
C LYS A 117 14.10 11.83 7.02
N GLU A 118 13.15 12.02 6.12
CA GLU A 118 12.04 11.08 5.90
C GLU A 118 12.52 9.73 5.38
N ILE A 119 11.90 8.67 5.91
CA ILE A 119 12.25 7.28 5.62
C ILE A 119 11.28 6.73 4.57
N ASN A 120 11.83 6.31 3.42
CA ASN A 120 11.07 5.58 2.41
C ASN A 120 10.98 4.09 2.78
N ALA A 121 10.05 3.76 3.68
CA ALA A 121 9.85 2.39 4.16
C ALA A 121 9.41 1.42 3.03
N LEU A 122 8.66 1.91 2.04
CA LEU A 122 8.25 1.13 0.87
C LEU A 122 9.45 0.65 0.06
N GLU A 123 10.40 1.54 -0.25
CA GLU A 123 11.60 1.17 -0.99
C GLU A 123 12.45 0.15 -0.22
N GLN A 124 12.58 0.31 1.10
CA GLN A 124 13.29 -0.66 1.94
C GLN A 124 12.62 -2.04 1.90
N HIS A 125 11.29 -2.08 1.97
CA HIS A 125 10.54 -3.32 1.89
C HIS A 125 10.71 -4.00 0.51
N ILE A 126 10.64 -3.22 -0.58
CA ILE A 126 10.89 -3.72 -1.94
C ILE A 126 12.31 -4.26 -2.08
N LYS A 127 13.33 -3.55 -1.56
CA LYS A 127 14.72 -4.02 -1.57
C LYS A 127 14.87 -5.35 -0.83
N ASN A 128 14.27 -5.47 0.35
CA ASN A 128 14.31 -6.73 1.12
C ASN A 128 13.61 -7.87 0.37
N LEU A 129 12.47 -7.59 -0.27
CA LEU A 129 11.71 -8.57 -1.04
C LEU A 129 12.48 -9.09 -2.28
N LEU A 130 13.27 -8.23 -2.92
CA LEU A 130 14.04 -8.56 -4.12
C LEU A 130 15.45 -9.09 -3.81
N THR A 131 15.91 -8.92 -2.56
CA THR A 131 17.22 -9.42 -2.14
C THR A 131 17.10 -10.89 -1.74
N PRO A 132 17.87 -11.81 -2.36
CA PRO A 132 17.86 -13.21 -1.94
C PRO A 132 18.19 -13.33 -0.46
N SER A 133 17.46 -14.19 0.25
CA SER A 133 17.84 -14.52 1.62
C SER A 133 19.19 -15.23 1.59
N THR A 134 20.04 -14.91 2.57
CA THR A 134 21.27 -15.68 2.79
C THR A 134 20.96 -16.80 3.75
N THR A 135 21.74 -17.89 3.68
CA THR A 135 21.71 -18.96 4.70
C THR A 135 22.15 -18.48 6.09
N HIS A 136 22.49 -17.20 6.28
CA HIS A 136 22.75 -16.63 7.61
C HIS A 136 21.51 -15.96 8.21
N PHE A 137 20.44 -15.78 7.42
CA PHE A 137 19.13 -15.32 7.86
C PHE A 137 18.13 -16.49 7.80
N PHE A 138 18.24 -17.41 8.76
CA PHE A 138 17.20 -18.42 8.95
C PHE A 138 16.06 -17.84 9.78
N ASN A 139 14.82 -18.03 9.31
CA ASN A 139 13.63 -17.95 10.16
C ASN A 139 13.78 -19.02 11.26
N THR A 140 13.37 -18.72 12.49
CA THR A 140 13.62 -19.46 13.74
C THR A 140 13.10 -20.90 13.80
N LEU A 141 12.67 -21.48 12.68
CA LEU A 141 12.02 -22.79 12.58
C LEU A 141 12.86 -23.90 11.93
N TYR A 142 14.06 -23.61 11.44
CA TYR A 142 14.98 -24.64 10.97
C TYR A 142 16.32 -24.50 11.69
N ASP A 143 16.46 -25.27 12.77
CA ASP A 143 17.75 -25.71 13.26
C ASP A 143 18.07 -27.05 12.55
N PRO A 144 19.09 -27.11 11.68
CA PRO A 144 19.51 -28.36 11.04
C PRO A 144 20.57 -29.14 11.85
N TYR A 145 20.81 -28.79 13.13
CA TYR A 145 21.70 -29.54 14.02
C TYR A 145 20.96 -30.58 14.86
#